data_AF-A0A3R7TZW1-F1
#
_entry.id   AF-A0A3R7TZW1-F1
#
_cell.length_a   1.000
_cell.length_b   1.000
_cell.length_c   1.000
_cell.angle_alpha   90.00
_cell.angle_beta   90.00
_cell.angle_gamma   90.00
#
_symmetry.space_group_name_H-M   'P 1'
#
loop_
_entity.id
_entity.type
_entity.pdbx_description
1 polymer ?
#
loop_
_entity_poly.entity_id
_entity_poly.type
_entity_poly.pdbx_seq_one_letter_code
_entity_poly.pdbx_strand_id
1 'polypeptide(L)' 'MSGEKLKAKSGIFYSKNPSGVVGMFRGKEVFRYKTVEELIEVHIKAMNALEEKQESELEKNYTL' A
#
# COMPACT_ATOMS: atom_id res chain seq x y z
N MET A 1 7.02 30.06 -17.81
CA MET A 1 7.58 29.61 -16.52
C MET A 1 8.04 28.18 -16.69
N SER A 2 9.31 27.93 -16.35
CA SER A 2 9.88 26.63 -15.99
C SER A 2 8.89 25.81 -15.16
N GLY A 3 8.70 24.51 -15.35
CA GLY A 3 9.73 23.49 -15.26
C GLY A 3 9.15 22.38 -14.37
N GLU A 4 9.52 21.13 -14.68
CA GLU A 4 9.02 19.88 -14.09
C GLU A 4 7.57 19.50 -14.43
N LYS A 5 7.42 18.51 -15.32
CA LYS A 5 6.34 17.53 -15.18
C LYS A 5 6.43 17.02 -13.75
N LEU A 6 5.57 17.49 -12.85
CA LEU A 6 5.40 16.95 -11.50
C LEU A 6 5.38 15.43 -11.63
N LYS A 7 6.49 14.76 -11.30
CA LYS A 7 6.55 13.30 -11.33
C LYS A 7 5.39 12.83 -10.46
N ALA A 8 4.49 12.06 -11.06
CA ALA A 8 3.27 11.64 -10.40
C ALA A 8 3.64 10.94 -9.09
N LYS A 9 3.34 11.58 -7.95
CA LYS A 9 3.91 11.22 -6.65
C LYS A 9 3.47 9.81 -6.24
N SER A 10 4.43 9.01 -5.79
CA SER A 10 4.19 7.74 -5.11
C SER A 10 4.89 7.76 -3.77
N GLY A 11 4.28 7.20 -2.74
CA GLY A 11 4.85 7.15 -1.39
C GLY A 11 3.80 7.29 -0.30
N ILE A 12 4.26 7.34 0.94
CA ILE A 12 3.43 7.51 2.13
C ILE A 12 3.66 8.92 2.67
N PHE A 13 2.58 9.64 2.97
CA PHE A 13 2.62 11.04 3.39
C PHE A 13 1.69 11.30 4.57
N TYR A 14 2.08 12.23 5.44
CA TYR A 14 1.16 12.75 6.45
C TYR A 14 0.28 13.84 5.84
N SER A 15 -1.04 13.70 6.00
CA SER A 15 -2.05 14.69 5.66
C SER A 15 -2.47 15.44 6.91
N LYS A 16 -2.70 16.75 6.80
CA LYS A 16 -3.17 17.59 7.92
C LYS A 16 -4.70 17.80 7.91
N ASN A 17 -5.36 17.69 6.75
CA ASN A 17 -6.81 17.89 6.63
C ASN A 17 -7.41 17.02 5.51
N PRO A 18 -8.13 15.93 5.83
CA PRO A 18 -8.24 15.35 7.16
C PRO A 18 -6.89 14.83 7.65
N SER A 19 -6.65 14.86 8.96
CA SER A 19 -5.41 14.35 9.55
C SER A 19 -5.29 12.84 9.31
N GLY A 20 -4.12 12.38 8.89
CA GLY A 20 -3.87 10.94 8.74
C GLY A 20 -2.65 10.63 7.88
N VAL A 21 -2.50 9.36 7.53
CA VAL A 21 -1.43 8.82 6.69
C VAL A 21 -2.02 8.40 5.35
N VAL A 22 -1.46 8.91 4.25
CA VAL A 22 -1.98 8.73 2.90
C VAL A 22 -0.97 7.99 2.04
N GLY A 23 -1.40 6.88 1.45
CA GLY A 23 -0.67 6.18 0.40
C GLY A 23 -1.02 6.80 -0.96
N MET A 24 -0.01 7.32 -1.65
CA MET A 24 -0.13 7.81 -3.02
C MET A 24 0.52 6.83 -3.98
N PHE A 25 -0.10 6.62 -5.14
CA PHE A 25 0.49 5.90 -6.25
C PHE A 25 0.22 6.65 -7.55
N ARG A 26 1.29 7.06 -8.24
CA ARG A 26 1.22 7.77 -9.54
C ARG A 26 0.26 8.97 -9.48
N GLY A 27 0.37 9.76 -8.43
CA GLY A 27 -0.41 10.99 -8.25
C GLY A 27 -1.86 10.77 -7.81
N LYS A 28 -2.28 9.54 -7.53
CA LYS A 28 -3.60 9.22 -6.98
C LYS A 28 -3.47 8.74 -5.54
N GLU A 29 -4.37 9.23 -4.68
CA GLU A 29 -4.58 8.64 -3.35
C GLU A 29 -5.20 7.26 -3.54
N VAL A 30 -4.52 6.24 -2.99
CA VAL A 30 -4.97 4.85 -3.05
C VAL A 30 -5.42 4.34 -1.69
N PHE A 31 -4.85 4.87 -0.61
CA PHE A 31 -5.20 4.50 0.76
C PHE A 31 -5.10 5.69 1.69
N ARG A 32 -5.93 5.70 2.73
CA ARG A 32 -5.85 6.63 3.85
C ARG A 32 -6.09 5.89 5.15
N TYR A 33 -5.22 6.12 6.11
CA TYR A 33 -5.27 5.58 7.46
C TYR A 33 -5.24 6.72 8.47
N LYS A 34 -5.77 6.48 9.68
CA LYS A 34 -5.75 7.48 10.75
C LYS A 34 -4.35 7.66 11.31
N THR A 35 -3.61 6.56 11.49
CA THR A 35 -2.25 6.57 12.04
C THR A 35 -1.29 5.68 11.24
N VAL A 36 0.00 5.73 11.58
CA VAL A 36 1.03 4.88 10.96
C VAL A 36 0.90 3.44 11.46
N GLU A 37 0.50 3.25 12.71
CA GLU A 37 0.27 1.92 13.29
C GLU A 37 -0.82 1.18 12.53
N GLU A 38 -1.93 1.86 12.19
CA GLU A 38 -3.00 1.28 11.37
C GLU A 38 -2.52 0.87 9.98
N LEU A 39 -1.69 1.70 9.34
CA LEU A 39 -1.02 1.36 8.07
C LEU A 39 -0.16 0.09 8.22
N ILE A 40 0.66 0.00 9.27
CA ILE A 40 1.57 -1.12 9.51
C ILE A 40 0.78 -2.41 9.77
N GLU A 41 -0.25 -2.36 10.61
CA GLU A 41 -1.09 -3.53 10.91
C GLU A 41 -1.75 -4.09 9.65
N VAL A 42 -2.31 -3.22 8.80
CA VAL A 42 -2.91 -3.63 7.54
C VAL A 42 -1.86 -4.21 6.59
N HIS A 43 -0.66 -3.61 6.54
CA HIS A 43 0.42 -4.10 5.69
C HIS A 43 0.88 -5.51 6.10
N ILE A 44 1.07 -5.77 7.39
CA ILE A 44 1.46 -7.09 7.91
C ILE A 44 0.37 -8.13 7.58
N LYS A 45 -0.90 -7.82 7.84
CA LYS A 45 -2.01 -8.72 7.51
C LYS A 45 -2.07 -9.04 6.02
N ALA A 46 -1.82 -8.06 5.16
CA ALA A 46 -1.79 -8.25 3.72
C ALA A 46 -0.63 -9.16 3.28
N MET A 47 0.56 -9.03 3.88
CA MET A 47 1.70 -9.91 3.57
C MET A 47 1.43 -11.35 3.97
N ASN A 48 0.94 -11.59 5.19
CA ASN A 48 0.60 -12.93 5.65
C ASN A 48 -0.46 -13.59 4.74
N ALA A 49 -1.50 -12.85 4.36
CA ALA A 49 -2.55 -13.36 3.47
C ALA A 49 -2.02 -13.68 2.05
N LEU A 50 -1.01 -12.95 1.57
CA LEU A 50 -0.36 -13.27 0.30
C LEU A 50 0.51 -14.53 0.40
N GLU A 51 1.23 -14.72 1.51
CA GLU A 51 2.03 -15.91 1.77
C GLU A 51 1.15 -17.17 1.85
N GLU A 52 0.07 -17.12 2.63
CA GLU A 52 -0.91 -18.22 2.73
C GLU A 52 -1.51 -18.57 1.37
N LYS A 53 -1.82 -17.55 0.55
CA LYS A 53 -2.33 -17.76 -0.80
C LYS A 53 -1.29 -18.44 -1.70
N GLN A 54 -0.04 -18.01 -1.64
CA GLN A 54 1.05 -18.60 -2.43
C GLN A 54 1.29 -20.05 -2.03
N GLU A 55 1.29 -20.37 -0.74
CA GLU A 55 1.41 -21.74 -0.24
C GLU A 55 0.26 -22.62 -0.75
N SER A 56 -0.99 -22.14 -0.66
CA SER A 56 -2.15 -22.87 -1.20
C SER A 56 -2.07 -23.09 -2.72
N GLU A 57 -1.54 -22.13 -3.47
CA GLU A 57 -1.33 -22.28 -4.92
C GLU A 57 -0.21 -23.28 -5.24
N LEU A 58 0.86 -23.34 -4.44
CA LEU A 58 1.91 -24.34 -4.57
C LEU A 58 1.39 -25.75 -4.28
N GLU A 59 0.65 -25.95 -3.19
CA GLU A 59 0.05 -27.25 -2.86
C GLU A 59 -0.83 -27.79 -3.99
N LYS A 60 -1.66 -26.92 -4.60
CA LYS A 60 -2.51 -27.30 -5.75
C LYS A 60 -1.70 -27.74 -6.97
N ASN A 61 -0.52 -27.15 -7.19
CA ASN A 61 0.30 -27.42 -8.36
C ASN A 61 1.26 -28.61 -8.18
N TYR A 62 1.63 -28.94 -6.94
CA TYR A 62 2.57 -30.03 -6.62
C TYR A 62 1.91 -31.32 -6.14
N THR A 63 0.59 -31.35 -5.96
CA THR A 63 -0.18 -32.58 -5.65
C THR A 63 -0.76 -33.26 -6.91
N LEU A 64 0.03 -33.31 -8.00
CA LEU A 64 -0.21 -34.13 -9.20
C LEU A 64 0.64 -35.41 -9.16
#